data_AF-A0A380FZZ7-F1
#
_entry.id   AF-A0A380FZZ7-F1
#
_cell.length_a   1.000
_cell.length_b   1.000
_cell.length_c   1.000
_cell.angle_alpha   90.00
_cell.angle_beta   90.00
_cell.angle_gamma   90.00
#
_symmetry.space_group_name_H-M   'P 1'
#
loop_
_entity.id
_entity.type
_entity.pdbx_description
1 polymer ?
#
loop_
_entity_poly.entity_id
_entity_poly.type
_entity_poly.pdbx_seq_one_letter_code
_entity_poly.pdbx_strand_id
1 'polypeptide(L)'
;MKTIKMIADELGVTKQTIVNNAKSLSISFEKENGINYINDNDYLKIVEKITKKVGKTKSNDSIKKELLNENSSEVEKHKYNHSNSSKILQTKINELEKQIEIFENRAKNDEKYIDNLTKQLD
;
A
#
# COMPACT_ATOMS: atom_id res chain seq x y z
N MET A 1 0.24 -15.57 -4.50
CA MET A 1 1.70 -15.83 -4.36
C MET A 1 2.45 -14.54 -4.56
N LYS A 2 3.45 -14.26 -3.71
CA LYS A 2 4.28 -13.04 -3.80
C LYS A 2 5.76 -13.39 -3.84
N THR A 3 6.55 -12.58 -4.54
CA THR A 3 8.01 -12.74 -4.55
C THR A 3 8.63 -12.23 -3.25
N ILE A 4 9.77 -12.81 -2.86
CA ILE A 4 10.55 -12.30 -1.71
C ILE A 4 10.85 -10.81 -1.84
N LYS A 5 11.11 -10.33 -3.07
CA LYS A 5 11.37 -8.91 -3.34
C LYS A 5 10.17 -8.04 -2.98
N MET A 6 8.99 -8.39 -3.49
CA MET A 6 7.76 -7.63 -3.23
C MET A 6 7.45 -7.58 -1.73
N ILE A 7 7.62 -8.70 -1.02
CA ILE A 7 7.39 -8.77 0.43
C ILE A 7 8.39 -7.88 1.20
N ALA A 8 9.65 -7.87 0.78
CA ALA A 8 10.69 -7.04 1.38
C ALA A 8 10.38 -5.54 1.20
N ASP A 9 10.01 -5.16 -0.03
CA ASP A 9 9.66 -3.78 -0.38
C ASP A 9 8.39 -3.31 0.37
N GLU A 10 7.35 -4.15 0.46
CA GLU A 10 6.10 -3.86 1.20
C GLU A 10 6.33 -3.67 2.71
N LEU A 11 7.24 -4.44 3.31
CA LEU A 11 7.51 -4.40 4.75
C LEU A 11 8.66 -3.45 5.13
N GLY A 12 9.33 -2.84 4.16
CA GLY A 12 10.50 -1.98 4.40
C GLY A 12 11.66 -2.73 5.06
N VAL A 13 11.85 -4.01 4.73
CA VAL A 13 12.93 -4.86 5.26
C VAL A 13 13.79 -5.43 4.15
N THR A 14 14.95 -5.98 4.48
CA THR A 14 15.79 -6.65 3.48
C THR A 14 15.21 -8.02 3.11
N LYS A 15 15.47 -8.47 1.88
CA LYS A 15 15.13 -9.84 1.41
C LYS A 15 15.63 -10.92 2.39
N GLN A 16 16.80 -10.70 2.98
CA GLN A 16 17.40 -11.62 3.95
C GLN A 16 16.55 -11.75 5.23
N THR A 17 15.94 -10.65 5.70
CA THR A 17 15.01 -10.67 6.84
C THR A 17 13.82 -11.57 6.55
N ILE A 18 13.27 -11.52 5.34
CA ILE A 18 12.17 -12.40 4.92
C ILE A 18 12.63 -13.87 4.93
N VAL A 19 13.80 -14.15 4.35
CA VAL A 19 14.37 -15.51 4.31
C VAL A 19 14.59 -16.08 5.71
N ASN A 20 15.15 -15.31 6.63
CA ASN A 20 15.41 -15.76 7.99
C ASN A 20 14.11 -16.04 8.76
N ASN A 21 13.10 -15.19 8.60
CA ASN A 21 11.81 -15.40 9.25
C ASN A 21 11.07 -16.61 8.66
N ALA A 22 11.09 -16.78 7.35
CA ALA A 22 10.52 -17.96 6.69
C ALA A 22 11.18 -19.27 7.19
N LYS A 23 12.52 -19.31 7.25
CA LYS A 23 13.28 -20.46 7.81
C LYS A 23 12.86 -20.76 9.25
N SER A 24 12.73 -19.73 10.07
CA SER A 24 12.33 -19.88 11.47
C SER A 24 10.87 -20.29 11.69
N LEU A 25 10.06 -20.24 10.64
CA LEU A 25 8.65 -20.65 10.61
C LEU A 25 8.45 -21.96 9.83
N SER A 26 9.55 -22.59 9.37
CA SER A 26 9.52 -23.78 8.50
C SER A 26 8.70 -23.58 7.22
N ILE A 27 8.70 -22.35 6.69
CA ILE A 27 8.04 -21.99 5.43
C ILE A 27 8.99 -22.30 4.27
N SER A 28 8.48 -23.00 3.26
CA SER A 28 9.21 -23.29 2.02
C SER A 28 8.93 -22.23 0.96
N PHE A 29 9.83 -22.15 -0.03
CA PHE A 29 9.70 -21.25 -1.17
C PHE A 29 9.43 -22.07 -2.42
N GLU A 30 8.48 -21.62 -3.22
CA GLU A 30 8.31 -22.13 -4.58
C GLU A 30 9.24 -21.36 -5.51
N LYS A 31 10.03 -22.10 -6.29
CA LYS A 31 11.02 -21.50 -7.20
C LYS A 31 10.53 -21.63 -8.63
N GLU A 32 10.29 -20.49 -9.27
CA GLU A 32 9.86 -20.40 -10.66
C GLU A 32 10.77 -19.40 -11.38
N ASN A 33 11.36 -19.79 -12.50
CA ASN A 33 12.27 -18.94 -13.30
C ASN A 33 13.43 -18.30 -12.49
N GLY A 34 13.91 -18.99 -11.46
CA GLY A 34 14.97 -18.48 -10.59
C GLY A 34 14.49 -17.47 -9.53
N ILE A 35 13.19 -17.18 -9.48
CA ILE A 35 12.57 -16.28 -8.50
C ILE A 35 11.90 -17.13 -7.42
N ASN A 36 12.06 -16.73 -6.17
CA ASN A 36 11.44 -17.38 -5.02
C ASN A 36 10.11 -16.70 -4.67
N TYR A 37 9.08 -17.52 -4.55
CA TYR A 37 7.73 -17.14 -4.22
C TYR A 37 7.30 -17.72 -2.87
N ILE A 38 6.41 -17.00 -2.20
CA ILE A 38 5.73 -17.42 -0.98
C ILE A 38 4.23 -17.42 -1.26
N ASN A 39 3.52 -18.44 -0.79
CA ASN A 39 2.06 -18.46 -0.83
C ASN A 39 1.48 -17.36 0.10
N ASP A 40 0.23 -16.99 -0.14
CA ASP A 40 -0.34 -15.83 0.56
C ASP A 40 -0.58 -16.12 2.06
N ASN A 41 -0.82 -17.38 2.43
CA ASN A 41 -1.02 -17.79 3.82
C ASN A 41 0.27 -17.72 4.66
N ASP A 42 1.39 -18.15 4.09
CA ASP A 42 2.70 -18.13 4.73
C ASP A 42 3.30 -16.72 4.74
N TYR A 43 2.98 -15.90 3.75
CA TYR A 43 3.24 -14.47 3.78
C TYR A 43 2.63 -13.82 5.04
N LEU A 44 1.36 -14.08 5.35
CA LEU A 44 0.69 -13.51 6.54
C LEU A 44 1.41 -13.88 7.85
N LYS A 45 1.88 -15.13 7.98
CA LYS A 45 2.64 -15.59 9.16
C LYS A 45 3.97 -14.83 9.31
N ILE A 46 4.65 -14.56 8.20
CA ILE A 46 5.91 -13.80 8.19
C ILE A 46 5.66 -12.34 8.59
N VAL A 47 4.62 -11.71 8.03
CA VAL A 47 4.22 -10.34 8.37
C VAL A 47 3.91 -10.22 9.86
N GLU A 48 3.11 -11.12 10.41
CA GLU A 48 2.79 -11.12 11.83
C GLU A 48 4.03 -11.21 12.71
N LYS A 49 4.98 -12.09 12.36
CA LYS A 49 6.22 -12.26 13.13
C LYS A 49 7.09 -11.02 13.09
N ILE A 50 7.25 -10.42 11.90
CA ILE A 50 8.06 -9.21 11.71
C ILE A 50 7.44 -8.03 12.43
N THR A 51 6.14 -7.79 12.26
CA THR A 51 5.42 -6.67 12.91
C THR A 51 5.38 -6.81 14.44
N LYS A 52 5.14 -8.02 14.97
CA LYS A 52 5.23 -8.29 16.43
C LYS A 52 6.62 -8.03 16.99
N LYS A 53 7.69 -8.34 16.24
CA LYS A 53 9.08 -8.09 16.67
C LYS A 53 9.43 -6.60 16.62
N VAL A 54 9.04 -5.90 15.56
CA VAL A 54 9.26 -4.46 15.40
C VAL A 54 8.53 -3.64 16.47
N GLY A 55 7.29 -4.05 16.84
CA GLY A 55 6.56 -3.42 17.94
C GLY A 55 7.21 -3.60 19.31
N LYS A 56 7.95 -4.70 19.54
CA LYS A 56 8.71 -4.93 20.78
C LYS A 56 10.02 -4.16 20.85
N THR A 57 10.66 -3.85 19.72
CA THR A 57 11.93 -3.09 19.70
C THR A 57 11.71 -1.58 19.65
N LYS A 58 10.60 -1.10 19.07
CA LYS A 58 10.30 0.34 18.97
C LYS A 58 9.84 1.00 20.28
N SER A 59 9.63 0.27 21.38
CA SER A 59 9.26 0.88 22.66
C SER A 59 10.42 1.55 23.39
N ASN A 60 11.68 1.30 22.98
CA ASN A 60 12.85 1.72 23.78
C ASN A 60 13.90 2.58 23.04
N ASP A 61 13.79 2.80 21.73
CA ASP A 61 14.78 3.62 21.00
C ASP A 61 14.15 4.91 20.45
N SER A 62 14.61 5.99 21.05
CA SER A 62 14.17 7.37 20.95
C SER A 62 14.51 8.06 19.61
N ILE A 63 13.54 8.84 19.13
CA ILE A 63 13.66 10.25 18.77
C ILE A 63 14.99 10.67 18.10
N LYS A 64 15.02 10.69 16.77
CA LYS A 64 15.65 11.73 15.93
C LYS A 64 14.76 11.90 14.69
N LYS A 65 13.78 12.81 14.68
CA LYS A 65 13.90 14.23 14.30
C LYS A 65 14.90 14.42 13.15
N GLU A 66 14.40 14.37 11.92
CA GLU A 66 14.43 15.47 10.95
C GLU A 66 13.67 15.04 9.68
N LEU A 67 12.90 15.99 9.11
CA LEU A 67 11.93 15.85 8.00
C LEU A 67 10.54 15.31 8.36
N LEU A 68 9.93 15.90 9.38
CA LEU A 68 8.48 16.03 9.47
C LEU A 68 8.15 17.52 9.39
N ASN A 69 8.04 18.05 8.19
CA ASN A 69 7.23 19.23 7.98
C ASN A 69 5.86 18.78 7.45
N GLU A 70 4.83 19.23 8.14
CA GLU A 70 3.42 19.24 7.74
C GLU A 70 2.77 17.87 7.46
N ASN A 71 2.32 17.23 8.54
CA ASN A 71 0.90 16.90 8.76
C ASN A 71 0.79 16.03 10.02
N SER A 72 0.83 16.69 11.17
CA SER A 72 0.49 16.07 12.44
C SER A 72 -1.02 15.84 12.52
N SER A 73 -1.47 14.62 12.28
CA SER A 73 -2.50 13.95 13.09
C SER A 73 -2.74 12.55 12.53
N GLU A 74 -2.89 11.60 13.44
CA GLU A 74 -3.18 10.17 13.20
C GLU A 74 -1.98 9.23 12.98
N VAL A 75 -0.94 9.39 13.81
CA VAL A 75 -0.24 8.21 14.34
C VAL A 75 -1.05 7.67 15.51
N GLU A 76 -1.88 6.65 15.23
CA GLU A 76 -2.22 5.52 16.11
C GLU A 76 -3.51 4.85 15.61
N LYS A 77 -3.38 3.63 15.05
CA LYS A 77 -4.29 2.49 15.27
C LYS A 77 -3.83 1.27 14.47
N HIS A 78 -2.82 0.58 15.01
CA HIS A 78 -2.65 -0.85 14.77
C HIS A 78 -3.76 -1.62 15.53
N LYS A 79 -4.95 -1.73 14.94
CA LYS A 79 -5.92 -2.79 15.24
C LYS A 79 -6.63 -3.17 13.95
N TYR A 80 -6.49 -4.43 13.57
CA TYR A 80 -7.22 -5.07 12.50
C TYR A 80 -8.73 -4.99 12.81
N ASN A 81 -9.38 -3.94 12.34
CA ASN A 81 -10.83 -3.80 12.35
C ASN A 81 -11.31 -4.07 10.93
N HIS A 82 -11.62 -5.34 10.63
CA HIS A 82 -12.29 -5.70 9.38
C HIS A 82 -13.55 -4.82 9.15
N SER A 83 -14.22 -4.37 10.22
CA SER A 83 -15.37 -3.44 10.20
C SER A 83 -15.02 -1.98 9.82
N ASN A 84 -13.83 -1.48 10.13
CA ASN A 84 -13.43 -0.12 9.72
C ASN A 84 -12.94 -0.06 8.27
N SER A 85 -12.41 -1.18 7.74
CA SER A 85 -11.95 -1.25 6.34
C SER A 85 -13.09 -1.00 5.35
N SER A 86 -14.29 -1.53 5.63
CA SER A 86 -15.47 -1.33 4.78
C SER A 86 -15.88 0.15 4.70
N LYS A 87 -15.88 0.87 5.83
CA LYS A 87 -16.18 2.31 5.83
C LYS A 87 -15.13 3.12 5.09
N ILE A 88 -13.85 2.82 5.29
CA ILE A 88 -12.74 3.48 4.59
C ILE A 88 -12.83 3.24 3.08
N LEU A 89 -13.10 2.00 2.66
CA LEU A 89 -13.30 1.65 1.26
C LEU A 89 -14.50 2.39 0.67
N GLN A 90 -15.62 2.46 1.37
CA GLN A 90 -16.79 3.20 0.92
C GLN A 90 -16.48 4.70 0.74
N THR A 91 -15.76 5.31 1.68
CA THR A 91 -15.35 6.72 1.53
C THR A 91 -14.43 6.92 0.33
N LYS A 92 -13.53 5.96 0.06
CA LYS A 92 -12.63 6.01 -1.09
C LYS A 92 -13.39 5.87 -2.41
N ILE A 93 -14.38 4.98 -2.46
CA ILE A 93 -15.27 4.81 -3.63
C ILE A 93 -16.00 6.11 -3.91
N ASN A 94 -16.64 6.71 -2.90
CA ASN A 94 -17.38 7.97 -3.06
C ASN A 94 -16.46 9.12 -3.52
N GLU A 95 -15.20 9.16 -3.04
CA GLU A 95 -14.21 10.14 -3.49
C GLU A 95 -13.84 9.95 -4.96
N LEU A 96 -13.62 8.71 -5.39
CA LEU A 96 -13.31 8.36 -6.78
C LEU A 96 -14.48 8.66 -7.72
N GLU A 97 -15.71 8.36 -7.32
CA GLU A 97 -16.92 8.67 -8.09
C GLU A 97 -17.03 10.19 -8.35
N LYS A 98 -16.79 11.01 -7.33
CA LYS A 98 -16.75 12.48 -7.49
C LYS A 98 -15.65 12.93 -8.44
N GLN A 99 -14.46 12.32 -8.39
CA GLN A 99 -13.38 12.66 -9.31
C GLN A 99 -13.75 12.31 -10.76
N ILE A 100 -14.38 11.14 -10.99
CA ILE A 100 -14.86 10.73 -12.31
C ILE A 100 -15.89 11.74 -12.84
N GLU A 101 -16.87 12.14 -12.03
CA GLU A 101 -17.86 13.14 -12.42
C GLU A 101 -17.23 14.48 -12.83
N ILE A 102 -16.21 14.94 -12.09
CA ILE A 102 -15.45 16.15 -12.43
C ILE A 102 -14.75 16.00 -13.77
N PHE A 103 -14.11 14.85 -14.02
CA PHE A 103 -13.41 14.60 -15.28
C PHE A 103 -14.36 14.48 -16.47
N GLU A 104 -15.51 13.84 -16.31
CA GLU A 104 -16.53 13.76 -17.36
C GLU A 104 -17.07 15.15 -17.74
N ASN A 105 -17.36 15.98 -16.74
CA ASN A 105 -17.83 17.34 -16.97
C ASN A 105 -16.75 18.20 -17.64
N ARG A 106 -15.49 18.06 -17.24
CA ARG A 106 -14.36 18.73 -17.89
C ARG A 106 -14.22 18.30 -19.34
N ALA A 107 -14.22 16.99 -19.61
CA ALA A 107 -14.10 16.45 -20.96
C ALA A 107 -15.21 16.97 -21.89
N LYS A 108 -16.47 17.01 -21.42
CA LYS A 108 -17.60 17.58 -22.19
C LYS A 108 -17.43 19.06 -22.48
N ASN A 109 -16.88 19.83 -21.54
CA ASN A 109 -16.63 21.26 -21.75
C ASN A 109 -15.47 21.48 -22.73
N ASP A 110 -14.40 20.70 -22.62
CA ASP A 110 -13.25 20.77 -23.50
C ASP A 110 -13.64 20.37 -24.94
N GLU A 111 -14.47 19.34 -25.10
CA GLU A 111 -15.04 18.92 -26.40
C GLU A 111 -15.82 20.06 -27.08
N LYS A 112 -16.72 20.73 -26.33
CA LYS A 112 -17.46 21.89 -26.84
C LYS A 112 -16.54 23.06 -27.21
N TYR A 113 -15.50 23.30 -26.42
CA TYR A 113 -14.54 24.37 -26.68
C TYR A 113 -13.76 24.11 -27.98
N ILE A 114 -13.29 22.88 -28.18
CA ILE A 114 -12.59 22.46 -29.39
C ILE A 114 -13.51 22.56 -30.62
N ASP A 115 -14.76 22.09 -30.52
CA ASP A 115 -15.74 22.18 -31.62
C ASP A 115 -15.99 23.63 -32.04
N ASN A 116 -16.13 24.55 -31.07
CA ASN A 116 -16.30 25.97 -31.35
C ASN A 116 -15.06 26.59 -32.02
N LEU A 117 -13.86 26.27 -31.55
CA LEU A 117 -12.62 26.74 -32.18
C LEU A 117 -12.48 26.21 -33.61
N THR A 118 -12.84 24.94 -33.85
CA THR A 118 -12.79 24.32 -35.18
C THR A 118 -13.71 25.05 -36.15
N LYS A 119 -14.94 25.37 -35.72
CA LYS A 119 -15.90 26.15 -36.52
C LYS A 119 -15.45 27.58 -36.86
N GLN A 120 -14.53 28.16 -36.09
CA GLN A 120 -13.98 29.49 -36.37
C GLN A 120 -12.83 29.46 -37.39
N LEU A 121 -12.27 28.28 -37.64
CA LEU A 121 -11.18 28.08 -38.61
C LEU A 121 -11.69 27.69 -40.00
N ASP A 122 -12.93 27.21 -40.10
CA ASP A 122 -13.68 26.97 -41.36
C ASP A 122 -14.34 28.26 -41.88
#